data_AF-H1LUY0-F1
#
_entry.id   AF-H1LUY0-F1
#
_cell.length_a   1.000
_cell.length_b   1.000
_cell.length_c   1.000
_cell.angle_alpha   90.00
_cell.angle_beta   90.00
_cell.angle_gamma   90.00
#
_symmetry.space_group_name_H-M   'P 1'
#
loop_
_entity.id
_entity.type
_entity.pdbx_description
1 polymer ?
#
loop_
_entity_poly.entity_id
_entity_poly.type
_entity_poly.pdbx_seq_one_letter_code
_entity_poly.pdbx_strand_id
1 'polypeptide(L)'
;MKKFILPLVLTFSVVLTGCANIKSMRVNAQMKSAQKYLLEEDYEKAIVKLEKAISIDPKNVDAYILLAKAYQEADMQEEAEEIIDKIRDINGVRLSSIQEEKVSVLDSKRIYSEILNNFYKTGIIGDVDELYWLDNVNEVSSLDDDSTLYYYHFTLEDVTGDGKDEIIIRRDYKKSYDVVFIYEVIKGRAVNIGHIDSYGILTDNNLLVKSFVNSETKEEKTQVFGYYASIAEFLTLDKDKHSKEIDEAKEMVANNKIKLKFDDIVTPLNPENIKEAVDKMSLQDIDSIDEEGKSSDNEESTITNNKRKKKDKEVYEKWRSNYFKINEEDYGRFELMDITGDNRDELIVKLGDDGDSYSCVIFGTLGNEIYTLASGHSDDFRMFEDNSILFVSENMDNSKKFEYYKYDRDIRRFYMEKAGQYREGDLEYLDKLLEKKVKLTGDDIDTELTKENLDVAFGD
;
A
#
# COMPACT_ATOMS: atom_id res chain seq x y z
N MET A 1 32.27 -58.44 45.79
CA MET A 1 31.96 -58.68 44.37
C MET A 1 30.88 -57.69 43.94
N LYS A 2 31.20 -56.78 43.00
CA LYS A 2 30.32 -55.70 42.52
C LYS A 2 29.17 -56.29 41.69
N LYS A 3 27.92 -55.91 41.98
CA LYS A 3 26.79 -56.10 41.05
C LYS A 3 26.55 -54.78 40.33
N PHE A 4 26.82 -54.77 39.03
CA PHE A 4 26.47 -53.71 38.10
C PHE A 4 24.95 -53.71 37.89
N ILE A 5 24.29 -52.58 38.15
CA ILE A 5 22.93 -52.29 37.68
C ILE A 5 23.00 -50.95 36.93
N LEU A 6 23.11 -51.05 35.61
CA LEU A 6 22.64 -50.09 34.60
C LEU A 6 22.64 -50.89 33.28
N PRO A 7 21.59 -50.89 32.44
CA PRO A 7 20.96 -49.68 31.92
C PRO A 7 19.43 -49.74 31.70
N LEU A 8 18.66 -48.81 32.28
CA LEU A 8 17.24 -48.61 31.93
C LEU A 8 16.90 -47.14 31.58
N VAL A 9 17.90 -46.26 31.48
CA VAL A 9 17.66 -44.82 31.29
C VAL A 9 18.03 -44.32 29.89
N LEU A 10 18.63 -45.16 29.02
CA LEU A 10 19.02 -44.76 27.66
C LEU A 10 18.08 -45.21 26.52
N THR A 11 17.00 -45.95 26.82
CA THR A 11 16.09 -46.45 25.77
C THR A 11 14.81 -45.63 25.63
N PHE A 12 14.52 -44.67 26.52
CA PHE A 12 13.30 -43.87 26.45
C PHE A 12 13.44 -42.57 25.65
N SER A 13 14.66 -42.07 25.41
CA SER A 13 14.90 -40.86 24.61
C SER A 13 14.83 -41.10 23.09
N VAL A 14 15.01 -42.33 22.61
CA VAL A 14 14.95 -42.68 21.18
C VAL A 14 13.52 -42.94 20.70
N VAL A 15 12.58 -43.24 21.60
CA VAL A 15 11.17 -43.53 21.24
C VAL A 15 10.39 -42.24 20.95
N LEU A 16 10.71 -41.13 21.63
CA LEU A 16 10.02 -39.86 21.46
C LEU A 16 10.34 -39.15 20.14
N THR A 17 11.57 -39.27 19.62
CA THR A 17 11.95 -38.72 18.30
C THR A 17 11.48 -39.59 17.14
N GLY A 18 11.29 -40.90 17.36
CA GLY A 18 10.81 -41.83 16.34
C GLY A 18 9.36 -41.57 15.89
N CYS A 19 8.46 -41.20 16.81
CA CYS A 19 7.06 -40.93 16.47
C CYS A 19 6.87 -39.66 15.64
N ALA A 20 7.59 -38.59 15.97
CA ALA A 20 7.55 -37.33 15.20
C ALA A 20 8.07 -37.53 13.77
N ASN A 21 9.16 -38.29 13.61
CA ASN A 21 9.74 -38.60 12.29
C ASN A 21 8.83 -39.50 11.43
N ILE A 22 8.05 -40.41 12.04
CA ILE A 22 7.08 -41.23 11.29
C ILE A 22 5.88 -40.38 10.86
N LYS A 23 5.41 -39.45 11.72
CA LYS A 23 4.33 -38.52 11.38
C LYS A 23 4.73 -37.65 10.19
N SER A 24 5.87 -36.96 10.25
CA SER A 24 6.34 -36.09 9.16
C SER A 24 6.56 -36.84 7.86
N MET A 25 7.11 -38.06 7.90
CA MET A 25 7.28 -38.90 6.70
C MET A 25 5.94 -39.26 6.04
N ARG A 26 4.91 -39.57 6.83
CA ARG A 26 3.56 -39.88 6.31
C ARG A 26 2.89 -38.66 5.71
N VAL A 27 3.01 -37.50 6.36
CA VAL A 27 2.51 -36.21 5.83
C VAL A 27 3.21 -35.92 4.50
N ASN A 28 4.53 -35.96 4.45
CA ASN A 28 5.32 -35.72 3.23
C ASN A 28 4.94 -36.68 2.09
N ALA A 29 4.64 -37.95 2.40
CA ALA A 29 4.17 -38.89 1.40
C ALA A 29 2.78 -38.54 0.83
N GLN A 30 1.86 -38.05 1.68
CA GLN A 30 0.58 -37.54 1.20
C GLN A 30 0.75 -36.26 0.37
N MET A 31 1.54 -35.30 0.86
CA MET A 31 1.82 -34.03 0.18
C MET A 31 2.43 -34.25 -1.21
N LYS A 32 3.44 -35.10 -1.34
CA LYS A 32 4.03 -35.44 -2.66
C LYS A 32 3.03 -36.08 -3.61
N SER A 33 2.15 -36.94 -3.08
CA SER A 33 1.09 -37.55 -3.90
C SER A 33 0.06 -36.50 -4.32
N ALA A 34 -0.30 -35.56 -3.45
CA ALA A 34 -1.23 -34.48 -3.76
C ALA A 34 -0.66 -33.56 -4.84
N GLN A 35 0.58 -33.09 -4.66
CA GLN A 35 1.28 -32.25 -5.65
C GLN A 35 1.38 -32.95 -7.01
N LYS A 36 1.66 -34.26 -7.02
CA LYS A 36 1.63 -35.04 -8.27
C LYS A 36 0.25 -34.98 -8.93
N TYR A 37 -0.83 -35.17 -8.17
CA TYR A 37 -2.19 -35.12 -8.71
C TYR A 37 -2.60 -33.72 -9.16
N LEU A 38 -2.17 -32.66 -8.46
CA LEU A 38 -2.34 -31.27 -8.91
C LEU A 38 -1.68 -31.04 -10.28
N LEU A 39 -0.45 -31.52 -10.47
CA LEU A 39 0.24 -31.45 -11.77
C LEU A 39 -0.42 -32.30 -12.87
N GLU A 40 -1.18 -33.33 -12.48
CA GLU A 40 -1.96 -34.17 -13.40
C GLU A 40 -3.40 -33.62 -13.59
N GLU A 41 -3.74 -32.47 -12.99
CA GLU A 41 -5.08 -31.85 -12.95
C GLU A 41 -6.16 -32.79 -12.37
N ASP A 42 -5.77 -33.79 -11.58
CA ASP A 42 -6.65 -34.75 -10.90
C ASP A 42 -6.99 -34.21 -9.49
N TYR A 43 -7.77 -33.14 -9.47
CA TYR A 43 -8.04 -32.37 -8.26
C TYR A 43 -8.75 -33.18 -7.18
N GLU A 44 -9.66 -34.09 -7.54
CA GLU A 44 -10.36 -34.92 -6.57
C GLU A 44 -9.39 -35.83 -5.81
N LYS A 45 -8.41 -36.44 -6.50
CA LYS A 45 -7.38 -37.23 -5.81
C LYS A 45 -6.44 -36.35 -5.02
N ALA A 46 -6.09 -35.16 -5.50
CA ALA A 46 -5.26 -34.22 -4.75
C ALA A 46 -5.93 -33.85 -3.42
N ILE A 47 -7.21 -33.45 -3.45
CA ILE A 47 -8.04 -33.13 -2.28
C ILE A 47 -7.99 -34.27 -1.25
N VAL A 48 -8.28 -35.51 -1.66
CA VAL A 48 -8.25 -36.68 -0.76
C VAL A 48 -6.88 -36.88 -0.10
N LYS A 49 -5.78 -36.63 -0.81
CA LYS A 49 -4.43 -36.72 -0.23
C LYS A 49 -4.16 -35.61 0.75
N LEU A 50 -4.61 -34.39 0.47
CA LEU A 50 -4.41 -33.21 1.31
C LEU A 50 -5.23 -33.29 2.60
N GLU A 51 -6.50 -33.68 2.53
CA GLU A 51 -7.33 -33.97 3.70
C GLU A 51 -6.68 -35.02 4.60
N LYS A 52 -6.09 -36.06 4.00
CA LYS A 52 -5.35 -37.07 4.76
C LYS A 52 -4.07 -36.50 5.39
N ALA A 53 -3.33 -35.63 4.70
CA ALA A 53 -2.19 -34.93 5.27
C ALA A 53 -2.59 -34.10 6.50
N ILE A 54 -3.68 -33.34 6.39
CA ILE A 54 -4.27 -32.53 7.47
C ILE A 54 -4.73 -33.42 8.63
N SER A 55 -5.38 -34.56 8.36
CA SER A 55 -5.81 -35.49 9.42
C SER A 55 -4.64 -36.05 10.25
N ILE A 56 -3.46 -36.21 9.62
CA ILE A 56 -2.24 -36.68 10.28
C ILE A 56 -1.59 -35.52 11.02
N ASP A 57 -1.56 -34.33 10.42
CA ASP A 57 -1.01 -33.12 10.99
C ASP A 57 -1.91 -31.89 10.81
N PRO A 58 -2.84 -31.64 11.75
CA PRO A 58 -3.78 -30.51 11.66
C PRO A 58 -3.12 -29.13 11.74
N LYS A 59 -1.81 -29.05 11.98
CA LYS A 59 -1.05 -27.79 12.00
C LYS A 59 -0.23 -27.56 10.73
N ASN A 60 -0.34 -28.45 9.74
CA ASN A 60 0.42 -28.33 8.50
C ASN A 60 -0.25 -27.32 7.55
N VAL A 61 0.14 -26.04 7.66
CA VAL A 61 -0.39 -24.92 6.86
C VAL A 61 -0.27 -25.19 5.36
N ASP A 62 0.86 -25.74 4.89
CA ASP A 62 1.08 -25.99 3.46
C ASP A 62 0.04 -26.97 2.89
N ALA A 63 -0.40 -27.96 3.68
CA ALA A 63 -1.47 -28.87 3.28
C ALA A 63 -2.81 -28.16 3.11
N TYR A 64 -3.12 -27.18 3.96
CA TYR A 64 -4.32 -26.35 3.81
C TYR A 64 -4.21 -25.40 2.61
N ILE A 65 -3.04 -24.76 2.39
CA ILE A 65 -2.81 -23.89 1.22
C ILE A 65 -3.02 -24.67 -0.08
N LEU A 66 -2.40 -25.85 -0.21
CA LEU A 66 -2.59 -26.69 -1.38
C LEU A 66 -4.02 -27.20 -1.52
N LEU A 67 -4.75 -27.38 -0.42
CA LEU A 67 -6.15 -27.81 -0.45
C LEU A 67 -7.06 -26.69 -0.97
N ALA A 68 -6.85 -25.45 -0.51
CA ALA A 68 -7.52 -24.29 -1.06
C ALA A 68 -7.25 -24.13 -2.56
N LYS A 69 -5.99 -24.24 -3.00
CA LYS A 69 -5.64 -24.27 -4.43
C LYS A 69 -6.38 -25.38 -5.18
N ALA A 70 -6.37 -26.61 -4.64
CA ALA A 70 -7.06 -27.74 -5.27
C ALA A 70 -8.57 -27.51 -5.43
N TYR A 71 -9.22 -26.87 -4.45
CA TYR A 71 -10.62 -26.50 -4.54
C TYR A 71 -10.87 -25.39 -5.57
N GLN A 72 -10.03 -24.36 -5.65
CA GLN A 72 -10.16 -23.31 -6.67
C GLN A 72 -10.02 -23.86 -8.09
N GLU A 73 -9.01 -24.70 -8.33
CA GLU A 73 -8.80 -25.34 -9.62
C GLU A 73 -9.92 -26.33 -10.01
N ALA A 74 -10.65 -26.83 -9.00
CA ALA A 74 -11.83 -27.66 -9.17
C ALA A 74 -13.14 -26.86 -9.31
N ASP A 75 -13.09 -25.52 -9.40
CA ASP A 75 -14.24 -24.62 -9.44
C ASP A 75 -15.14 -24.72 -8.18
N MET A 76 -14.54 -25.08 -7.04
CA MET A 76 -15.17 -25.22 -5.72
C MET A 76 -14.81 -24.03 -4.82
N GLN A 77 -15.25 -22.84 -5.22
CA GLN A 77 -14.84 -21.58 -4.59
C GLN A 77 -15.28 -21.45 -3.11
N GLU A 78 -16.50 -21.89 -2.77
CA GLU A 78 -17.00 -21.82 -1.38
C GLU A 78 -16.15 -22.69 -0.43
N GLU A 79 -15.78 -23.90 -0.86
CA GLU A 79 -14.91 -24.78 -0.10
C GLU A 79 -13.49 -24.22 0.02
N ALA A 80 -12.96 -23.61 -1.04
CA ALA A 80 -11.65 -22.95 -0.99
C ALA A 80 -11.62 -21.84 0.07
N GLU A 81 -12.64 -20.98 0.10
CA GLU A 81 -12.77 -19.90 1.08
C GLU A 81 -12.88 -20.44 2.51
N GLU A 82 -13.65 -21.51 2.74
CA GLU A 82 -13.73 -22.15 4.06
C GLU A 82 -12.36 -22.68 4.51
N ILE A 83 -11.56 -23.24 3.60
CA ILE A 83 -10.19 -23.68 3.90
C ILE A 83 -9.27 -22.50 4.20
N ILE A 84 -9.36 -21.41 3.44
CA ILE A 84 -8.59 -20.18 3.66
C ILE A 84 -8.87 -19.60 5.05
N ASP A 85 -10.13 -19.52 5.45
CA ASP A 85 -10.50 -19.04 6.78
C ASP A 85 -9.98 -19.97 7.88
N LYS A 86 -10.03 -21.29 7.66
CA LYS A 86 -9.40 -22.27 8.57
C LYS A 86 -7.90 -22.05 8.73
N ILE A 87 -7.16 -21.64 7.68
CA ILE A 87 -5.72 -21.36 7.77
C ILE A 87 -5.44 -20.24 8.78
N ARG A 88 -6.28 -19.20 8.77
CA ARG A 88 -6.17 -18.03 9.66
C ARG A 88 -6.52 -18.38 11.11
N ASP A 89 -7.36 -19.39 11.30
CA ASP A 89 -7.84 -19.85 12.62
C ASP A 89 -7.02 -21.00 13.24
N ILE A 90 -5.92 -21.44 12.62
CA ILE A 90 -5.11 -22.55 13.16
C ILE A 90 -4.45 -22.14 14.49
N ASN A 91 -5.00 -22.67 15.58
CA ASN A 91 -4.55 -22.37 16.94
C ASN A 91 -3.05 -22.62 17.18
N GLY A 92 -2.35 -21.55 17.55
CA GLY A 92 -0.93 -21.58 17.92
C GLY A 92 0.00 -21.85 16.74
N VAL A 93 -0.39 -21.45 15.53
CA VAL A 93 0.47 -21.41 14.35
C VAL A 93 0.53 -19.97 13.85
N ARG A 94 1.75 -19.48 13.60
CA ARG A 94 1.98 -18.19 12.94
C ARG A 94 2.42 -18.51 11.52
N LEU A 95 1.74 -17.92 10.54
CA LEU A 95 2.12 -18.05 9.14
C LEU A 95 3.50 -17.44 8.90
N SER A 96 4.31 -18.07 8.05
CA SER A 96 5.48 -17.39 7.49
C SER A 96 5.03 -16.30 6.52
N SER A 97 5.89 -15.32 6.22
CA SER A 97 5.55 -14.27 5.26
C SER A 97 5.14 -14.82 3.88
N ILE A 98 5.74 -15.93 3.45
CA ILE A 98 5.37 -16.60 2.19
C ILE A 98 4.00 -17.26 2.30
N GLN A 99 3.68 -17.89 3.43
CA GLN A 99 2.35 -18.47 3.65
C GLN A 99 1.29 -17.38 3.69
N GLU A 100 1.56 -16.23 4.33
CA GLU A 100 0.67 -15.06 4.31
C GLU A 100 0.42 -14.57 2.86
N GLU A 101 1.47 -14.49 2.05
CA GLU A 101 1.39 -14.05 0.66
C GLU A 101 0.60 -15.03 -0.21
N LYS A 102 0.90 -16.35 -0.14
CA LYS A 102 0.13 -17.38 -0.86
C LYS A 102 -1.35 -17.38 -0.47
N VAL A 103 -1.65 -17.25 0.83
CA VAL A 103 -3.03 -17.15 1.32
C VAL A 103 -3.71 -15.89 0.79
N SER A 104 -3.01 -14.76 0.76
CA SER A 104 -3.54 -13.51 0.21
C SER A 104 -3.84 -13.60 -1.30
N VAL A 105 -3.02 -14.33 -2.06
CA VAL A 105 -3.25 -14.54 -3.50
C VAL A 105 -4.45 -15.45 -3.74
N LEU A 106 -4.57 -16.56 -2.99
CA LEU A 106 -5.73 -17.45 -3.07
C LEU A 106 -7.03 -16.71 -2.72
N ASP A 107 -6.98 -15.81 -1.74
CA ASP A 107 -8.15 -15.06 -1.26
C ASP A 107 -8.41 -13.74 -2.02
N SER A 108 -7.58 -13.42 -3.00
CA SER A 108 -7.55 -12.10 -3.66
C SER A 108 -8.90 -11.71 -4.26
N LYS A 109 -9.60 -12.61 -4.97
CA LYS A 109 -10.92 -12.31 -5.55
C LYS A 109 -11.92 -11.84 -4.48
N ARG A 110 -11.98 -12.57 -3.36
CA ARG A 110 -12.84 -12.20 -2.24
C ARG A 110 -12.43 -10.86 -1.64
N ILE A 111 -11.13 -10.65 -1.40
CA ILE A 111 -10.59 -9.39 -0.86
C ILE A 111 -10.94 -8.19 -1.76
N TYR A 112 -10.73 -8.29 -3.08
CA TYR A 112 -11.02 -7.21 -4.02
C TYR A 112 -12.52 -6.91 -4.06
N SER A 113 -13.35 -7.95 -4.07
CA SER A 113 -14.80 -7.82 -3.99
C SER A 113 -15.23 -7.11 -2.71
N GLU A 114 -14.68 -7.48 -1.56
CA GLU A 114 -14.96 -6.84 -0.27
C GLU A 114 -14.54 -5.36 -0.27
N ILE A 115 -13.33 -5.04 -0.74
CA ILE A 115 -12.81 -3.67 -0.83
C ILE A 115 -13.71 -2.81 -1.71
N LEU A 116 -13.99 -3.26 -2.94
CA LEU A 116 -14.76 -2.48 -3.92
C LEU A 116 -16.23 -2.32 -3.49
N ASN A 117 -16.84 -3.36 -2.91
CA ASN A 117 -18.21 -3.26 -2.40
C ASN A 117 -18.28 -2.38 -1.15
N ASN A 118 -17.26 -2.39 -0.28
CA ASN A 118 -17.18 -1.45 0.83
C ASN A 118 -17.06 -0.02 0.32
N PHE A 119 -16.18 0.21 -0.66
CA PHE A 119 -16.03 1.51 -1.29
C PHE A 119 -17.34 1.99 -1.91
N TYR A 120 -18.01 1.15 -2.69
CA TYR A 120 -19.32 1.45 -3.27
C TYR A 120 -20.36 1.86 -2.22
N LYS A 121 -20.40 1.20 -1.06
CA LYS A 121 -21.39 1.47 -0.01
C LYS A 121 -21.05 2.69 0.85
N THR A 122 -19.77 2.91 1.12
CA THR A 122 -19.34 3.84 2.19
C THR A 122 -18.59 5.05 1.66
N GLY A 123 -18.08 5.01 0.43
CA GLY A 123 -17.10 5.95 -0.10
C GLY A 123 -15.70 5.77 0.49
N ILE A 124 -15.44 4.69 1.25
CA ILE A 124 -14.14 4.43 1.89
C ILE A 124 -13.41 3.31 1.15
N ILE A 125 -12.23 3.62 0.62
CA ILE A 125 -11.31 2.65 0.02
C ILE A 125 -9.91 2.83 0.62
N GLY A 126 -9.43 1.80 1.31
CA GLY A 126 -8.12 1.88 1.94
C GLY A 126 -8.04 3.04 2.92
N ASP A 127 -7.05 3.90 2.70
CA ASP A 127 -6.75 5.12 3.44
C ASP A 127 -7.51 6.34 2.91
N VAL A 128 -8.57 6.18 2.12
CA VAL A 128 -9.29 7.31 1.56
C VAL A 128 -10.76 7.22 1.93
N ASP A 129 -11.27 8.28 2.57
CA ASP A 129 -12.70 8.51 2.75
C ASP A 129 -13.13 9.62 1.79
N GLU A 130 -13.97 9.28 0.82
CA GLU A 130 -14.41 10.23 -0.21
C GLU A 130 -15.48 11.20 0.25
N LEU A 131 -16.20 10.85 1.32
CA LEU A 131 -17.46 11.49 1.66
C LEU A 131 -17.45 12.13 3.06
N TYR A 132 -16.33 12.05 3.80
CA TYR A 132 -16.28 12.54 5.18
C TYR A 132 -16.72 14.01 5.33
N TRP A 133 -16.50 14.83 4.29
CA TRP A 133 -16.79 16.26 4.22
C TRP A 133 -18.23 16.57 3.78
N LEU A 134 -19.02 15.56 3.42
CA LEU A 134 -20.42 15.74 3.02
C LEU A 134 -21.32 15.80 4.26
N ASP A 135 -22.10 16.86 4.42
CA ASP A 135 -22.93 17.09 5.62
C ASP A 135 -24.04 16.04 5.81
N ASN A 136 -24.58 15.51 4.72
CA ASN A 136 -25.55 14.42 4.71
C ASN A 136 -24.92 13.03 4.55
N VAL A 137 -23.61 12.85 4.79
CA VAL A 137 -22.90 11.57 4.59
C VAL A 137 -23.55 10.37 5.30
N ASN A 138 -24.19 10.60 6.46
CA ASN A 138 -24.85 9.54 7.22
C ASN A 138 -26.16 9.05 6.55
N GLU A 139 -26.67 9.78 5.56
CA GLU A 139 -27.87 9.44 4.78
C GLU A 139 -27.50 8.77 3.44
N VAL A 140 -26.24 8.84 3.01
CA VAL A 140 -25.75 8.26 1.75
C VAL A 140 -25.65 6.75 1.87
N SER A 141 -26.43 6.02 1.06
CA SER A 141 -26.43 4.54 1.09
C SER A 141 -25.41 3.90 0.16
N SER A 142 -24.96 4.62 -0.86
CA SER A 142 -23.93 4.19 -1.81
C SER A 142 -23.42 5.37 -2.65
N LEU A 143 -22.35 5.13 -3.41
CA LEU A 143 -21.77 6.11 -4.33
C LEU A 143 -22.69 6.50 -5.51
N ASP A 144 -23.75 5.73 -5.76
CA ASP A 144 -24.78 6.04 -6.77
C ASP A 144 -25.82 7.08 -6.29
N ASP A 145 -25.77 7.50 -5.03
CA ASP A 145 -26.70 8.49 -4.49
C ASP A 145 -26.56 9.83 -5.22
N ASP A 146 -27.69 10.48 -5.53
CA ASP A 146 -27.70 11.75 -6.26
C ASP A 146 -26.95 12.88 -5.53
N SER A 147 -26.83 12.79 -4.20
CA SER A 147 -26.09 13.75 -3.37
C SER A 147 -24.58 13.65 -3.49
N THR A 148 -24.04 12.55 -4.04
CA THR A 148 -22.59 12.45 -4.31
C THR A 148 -22.18 13.37 -5.46
N LEU A 149 -20.94 13.88 -5.43
CA LEU A 149 -20.45 14.83 -6.44
C LEU A 149 -19.84 14.18 -7.69
N TYR A 150 -19.55 12.89 -7.62
CA TYR A 150 -18.77 12.18 -8.63
C TYR A 150 -19.54 10.99 -9.19
N TYR A 151 -19.31 10.68 -10.46
CA TYR A 151 -19.55 9.35 -10.99
C TYR A 151 -18.26 8.53 -10.84
N TYR A 152 -18.41 7.27 -10.45
CA TYR A 152 -17.26 6.39 -10.23
C TYR A 152 -17.24 5.30 -11.28
N HIS A 153 -16.15 5.24 -12.02
CA HIS A 153 -15.82 4.16 -12.93
C HIS A 153 -14.57 3.44 -12.44
N PHE A 154 -14.40 2.17 -12.78
CA PHE A 154 -13.24 1.42 -12.35
C PHE A 154 -12.79 0.38 -13.37
N THR A 155 -11.56 -0.07 -13.23
CA THR A 155 -11.04 -1.28 -13.87
C THR A 155 -10.03 -1.96 -12.97
N LEU A 156 -9.77 -3.23 -13.23
CA LEU A 156 -8.67 -3.99 -12.63
C LEU A 156 -7.63 -4.23 -13.72
N GLU A 157 -6.39 -3.85 -13.48
CA GLU A 157 -5.28 -4.01 -14.45
C GLU A 157 -3.95 -4.00 -13.69
N ASP A 158 -3.03 -4.90 -14.04
CA ASP A 158 -1.64 -4.88 -13.55
C ASP A 158 -0.91 -3.66 -14.10
N VAL A 159 -0.81 -2.61 -13.28
CA VAL A 159 -0.14 -1.35 -13.63
C VAL A 159 1.24 -1.23 -12.98
N THR A 160 1.54 -2.06 -11.99
CA THR A 160 2.85 -2.10 -11.31
C THR A 160 3.84 -3.02 -12.03
N GLY A 161 3.35 -3.99 -12.80
CA GLY A 161 4.12 -4.99 -13.51
C GLY A 161 4.51 -6.20 -12.67
N ASP A 162 3.87 -6.40 -11.51
CA ASP A 162 4.12 -7.54 -10.62
C ASP A 162 3.28 -8.77 -10.98
N GLY A 163 2.40 -8.66 -11.97
CA GLY A 163 1.50 -9.73 -12.42
C GLY A 163 0.21 -9.83 -11.62
N LYS A 164 -0.10 -8.84 -10.77
CA LYS A 164 -1.33 -8.73 -10.00
C LYS A 164 -2.05 -7.45 -10.39
N ASP A 165 -3.37 -7.54 -10.53
CA ASP A 165 -4.16 -6.38 -10.94
C ASP A 165 -4.26 -5.34 -9.81
N GLU A 166 -4.06 -4.06 -10.11
CA GLU A 166 -4.41 -2.95 -9.23
C GLU A 166 -5.87 -2.51 -9.40
N ILE A 167 -6.43 -1.91 -8.35
CA ILE A 167 -7.74 -1.26 -8.43
C ILE A 167 -7.54 0.15 -8.95
N ILE A 168 -8.12 0.47 -10.10
CA ILE A 168 -8.05 1.81 -10.69
C ILE A 168 -9.44 2.43 -10.67
N ILE A 169 -9.57 3.58 -10.02
CA ILE A 169 -10.84 4.28 -9.84
C ILE A 169 -10.76 5.63 -10.52
N ARG A 170 -11.56 5.81 -11.56
CA ARG A 170 -11.80 7.10 -12.20
C ARG A 170 -13.01 7.76 -11.54
N ARG A 171 -12.82 9.02 -11.15
CA ARG A 171 -13.83 9.88 -10.55
C ARG A 171 -14.13 10.99 -11.53
N ASP A 172 -15.36 11.02 -12.00
CA ASP A 172 -15.80 12.04 -12.94
C ASP A 172 -16.59 13.08 -12.19
N TYR A 173 -16.01 14.28 -12.05
CA TYR A 173 -16.74 15.37 -11.43
C TYR A 173 -17.89 15.76 -12.34
N LYS A 174 -19.12 15.76 -11.81
CA LYS A 174 -20.36 16.06 -12.56
C LYS A 174 -20.31 17.38 -13.36
N LYS A 175 -19.31 18.26 -13.15
CA LYS A 175 -19.22 19.59 -13.75
C LYS A 175 -17.94 19.98 -14.50
N SER A 176 -16.73 19.43 -14.27
CA SER A 176 -15.53 19.94 -15.00
C SER A 176 -14.16 19.27 -14.83
N TYR A 177 -13.99 18.12 -14.15
CA TYR A 177 -12.65 17.50 -14.04
C TYR A 177 -12.70 16.05 -13.55
N ASP A 178 -11.86 15.19 -14.16
CA ASP A 178 -11.84 13.77 -13.85
C ASP A 178 -10.45 13.38 -13.32
N VAL A 179 -10.41 12.65 -12.20
CA VAL A 179 -9.17 12.17 -11.56
C VAL A 179 -9.20 10.66 -11.47
N VAL A 180 -8.05 10.04 -11.70
CA VAL A 180 -7.85 8.60 -11.58
C VAL A 180 -6.97 8.34 -10.38
N PHE A 181 -7.39 7.41 -9.55
CA PHE A 181 -6.67 6.91 -8.39
C PHE A 181 -6.30 5.45 -8.62
N ILE A 182 -5.10 5.07 -8.21
CA ILE A 182 -4.57 3.72 -8.36
C ILE A 182 -4.33 3.17 -6.96
N TYR A 183 -4.84 1.96 -6.71
CA TYR A 183 -4.70 1.28 -5.42
C TYR A 183 -4.10 -0.11 -5.60
N GLU A 184 -3.08 -0.39 -4.82
CA GLU A 184 -2.51 -1.73 -4.67
C GLU A 184 -3.11 -2.40 -3.43
N VAL A 185 -3.43 -3.70 -3.52
CA VAL A 185 -3.95 -4.45 -2.37
C VAL A 185 -2.80 -5.12 -1.60
N ILE A 186 -2.32 -4.48 -0.55
CA ILE A 186 -1.20 -4.99 0.27
C ILE A 186 -1.76 -5.59 1.56
N LYS A 187 -1.49 -6.88 1.78
CA LYS A 187 -1.97 -7.64 2.96
C LYS A 187 -3.48 -7.47 3.22
N GLY A 188 -4.27 -7.56 2.16
CA GLY A 188 -5.74 -7.46 2.23
C GLY A 188 -6.31 -6.04 2.34
N ARG A 189 -5.47 -5.00 2.22
CA ARG A 189 -5.90 -3.59 2.30
C ARG A 189 -5.55 -2.86 1.02
N ALA A 190 -6.48 -2.05 0.51
CA ALA A 190 -6.15 -1.09 -0.55
C ALA A 190 -5.23 0.01 0.00
N VAL A 191 -4.17 0.30 -0.72
CA VAL A 191 -3.20 1.37 -0.46
C VAL A 191 -3.17 2.26 -1.68
N ASN A 192 -3.40 3.56 -1.51
CA ASN A 192 -3.24 4.51 -2.60
C ASN A 192 -1.76 4.59 -3.01
N ILE A 193 -1.49 4.25 -4.27
CA ILE A 193 -0.14 4.27 -4.85
C ILE A 193 0.06 5.40 -5.86
N GLY A 194 -0.95 6.22 -6.10
CA GLY A 194 -0.85 7.35 -7.02
C GLY A 194 -2.21 7.88 -7.48
N HIS A 195 -2.18 9.11 -7.96
CA HIS A 195 -3.31 9.74 -8.64
C HIS A 195 -2.83 10.64 -9.78
N ILE A 196 -3.69 10.83 -10.78
CA ILE A 196 -3.39 11.59 -12.00
C ILE A 196 -4.70 12.02 -12.66
N ASP A 197 -4.65 12.99 -13.58
CA ASP A 197 -5.81 13.30 -14.41
C ASP A 197 -6.24 12.13 -15.30
N SER A 198 -7.50 12.13 -15.72
CA SER A 198 -8.07 11.12 -16.63
C SER A 198 -7.38 11.03 -17.99
N TYR A 199 -6.60 12.04 -18.37
CA TYR A 199 -5.81 12.05 -19.61
C TYR A 199 -4.50 11.27 -19.51
N GLY A 200 -4.23 10.62 -18.38
CA GLY A 200 -3.09 9.73 -18.19
C GLY A 200 -3.11 8.50 -19.10
N ILE A 201 -1.92 8.07 -19.51
CA ILE A 201 -1.70 6.86 -20.33
C ILE A 201 -0.72 5.95 -19.61
N LEU A 202 -1.06 4.67 -19.50
CA LEU A 202 -0.17 3.62 -19.05
C LEU A 202 0.38 2.85 -20.25
N THR A 203 1.71 2.82 -20.41
CA THR A 203 2.39 2.09 -21.49
C THR A 203 2.50 0.59 -21.20
N ASP A 204 2.79 -0.25 -22.21
CA ASP A 204 2.93 -1.71 -22.03
C ASP A 204 4.03 -2.11 -21.02
N ASN A 205 4.97 -1.20 -20.71
CA ASN A 205 6.03 -1.38 -19.73
C ASN A 205 5.74 -0.70 -18.38
N ASN A 206 4.47 -0.42 -18.08
CA ASN A 206 4.01 0.07 -16.78
C ASN A 206 4.54 1.47 -16.38
N LEU A 207 4.92 2.27 -17.37
CA LEU A 207 5.24 3.67 -17.15
C LEU A 207 3.98 4.51 -17.36
N LEU A 208 3.68 5.34 -16.38
CA LEU A 208 2.57 6.27 -16.46
C LEU A 208 3.04 7.55 -17.16
N VAL A 209 2.29 8.01 -18.15
CA VAL A 209 2.64 9.17 -18.97
C VAL A 209 1.51 10.19 -18.90
N LYS A 210 1.89 11.43 -18.62
CA LYS A 210 1.03 12.61 -18.64
C LYS A 210 1.57 13.62 -19.65
N SER A 211 0.76 13.99 -20.62
CA SER A 211 1.05 15.10 -21.53
C SER A 211 0.17 16.31 -21.20
N PHE A 212 0.77 17.49 -21.13
CA PHE A 212 0.05 18.73 -20.87
C PHE A 212 0.71 19.90 -21.58
N VAL A 213 -0.07 20.93 -21.91
CA VAL A 213 0.46 22.16 -22.50
C VAL A 213 0.88 23.10 -21.37
N ASN A 214 2.14 23.50 -21.35
CA ASN A 214 2.64 24.48 -20.39
C ASN A 214 1.91 25.81 -20.60
N SER A 215 1.31 26.35 -19.54
CA SER A 215 0.48 27.56 -19.59
C SER A 215 1.27 28.80 -20.05
N GLU A 216 2.56 28.87 -19.71
CA GLU A 216 3.45 30.00 -19.99
C GLU A 216 4.12 29.88 -21.37
N THR A 217 4.80 28.75 -21.61
CA THR A 217 5.59 28.55 -22.84
C THR A 217 4.74 28.08 -24.02
N LYS A 218 3.52 27.60 -23.75
CA LYS A 218 2.65 26.92 -24.72
C LYS A 218 3.26 25.65 -25.33
N GLU A 219 4.35 25.15 -24.76
CA GLU A 219 4.99 23.91 -25.18
C GLU A 219 4.27 22.70 -24.58
N GLU A 220 4.14 21.66 -25.37
CA GLU A 220 3.72 20.36 -24.86
C GLU A 220 4.84 19.78 -23.98
N LYS A 221 4.50 19.48 -22.74
CA LYS A 221 5.38 18.83 -21.78
C LYS A 221 4.84 17.44 -21.49
N THR A 222 5.77 16.49 -21.46
CA THR A 222 5.51 15.12 -21.03
C THR A 222 6.19 14.88 -19.69
N GLN A 223 5.43 14.35 -18.76
CA GLN A 223 5.88 13.82 -17.47
C GLN A 223 5.67 12.31 -17.48
N VAL A 224 6.66 11.58 -16.97
CA VAL A 224 6.64 10.12 -16.89
C VAL A 224 6.82 9.75 -15.42
N PHE A 225 6.07 8.75 -14.97
CA PHE A 225 6.13 8.24 -13.61
C PHE A 225 6.50 6.76 -13.63
N GLY A 226 7.33 6.35 -12.68
CA GLY A 226 7.67 4.95 -12.43
C GLY A 226 7.17 4.52 -11.06
N TYR A 227 6.81 3.25 -10.94
CA TYR A 227 6.36 2.66 -9.69
C TYR A 227 7.55 2.22 -8.83
N TYR A 228 7.56 2.66 -7.57
CA TYR A 228 8.58 2.30 -6.57
C TYR A 228 7.97 1.35 -5.54
N ALA A 229 8.18 0.05 -5.73
CA ALA A 229 7.56 -1.01 -4.93
C ALA A 229 7.90 -0.93 -3.43
N SER A 230 9.10 -0.45 -3.05
CA SER A 230 9.50 -0.35 -1.64
C SER A 230 8.73 0.69 -0.82
N ILE A 231 8.07 1.63 -1.50
CA ILE A 231 7.22 2.66 -0.89
C ILE A 231 5.78 2.60 -1.40
N ALA A 232 5.47 1.66 -2.30
CA ALA A 232 4.20 1.53 -3.00
C ALA A 232 3.71 2.87 -3.57
N GLU A 233 4.50 3.56 -4.40
CA GLU A 233 4.15 4.88 -4.93
C GLU A 233 4.68 5.10 -6.35
N PHE A 234 3.86 5.69 -7.21
CA PHE A 234 4.30 6.24 -8.50
C PHE A 234 4.95 7.60 -8.31
N LEU A 235 6.26 7.69 -8.59
CA LEU A 235 7.00 8.95 -8.53
C LEU A 235 7.34 9.45 -9.93
N THR A 236 7.45 10.78 -10.08
CA THR A 236 7.93 11.39 -11.32
C THR A 236 9.38 11.01 -11.57
N LEU A 237 9.67 10.55 -12.78
CA LEU A 237 11.02 10.25 -13.22
C LEU A 237 11.80 11.54 -13.52
N ASP A 238 12.93 11.71 -12.83
CA ASP A 238 13.89 12.80 -13.08
C ASP A 238 14.54 12.65 -14.46
N LYS A 239 14.51 13.71 -15.27
CA LYS A 239 15.01 13.69 -16.67
C LYS A 239 16.51 13.45 -16.78
N ASP A 240 17.30 13.89 -15.82
CA ASP A 240 18.76 13.74 -15.86
C ASP A 240 19.16 12.30 -15.48
N LYS A 241 18.39 11.66 -14.60
CA LYS A 241 18.65 10.30 -14.12
C LYS A 241 18.00 9.20 -14.99
N HIS A 242 16.77 9.44 -15.44
CA HIS A 242 15.90 8.43 -16.07
C HIS A 242 15.60 8.76 -17.56
N SER A 243 16.54 9.44 -18.23
CA SER A 243 16.38 9.84 -19.64
C SER A 243 15.99 8.67 -20.55
N LYS A 244 16.54 7.47 -20.32
CA LYS A 244 16.28 6.28 -21.14
C LYS A 244 14.84 5.80 -20.99
N GLU A 245 14.37 5.64 -19.76
CA GLU A 245 13.00 5.22 -19.43
C GLU A 245 11.98 6.23 -19.96
N ILE A 246 12.28 7.52 -19.82
CA ILE A 246 11.43 8.60 -20.31
C ILE A 246 11.33 8.58 -21.84
N ASP A 247 12.44 8.38 -22.55
CA ASP A 247 12.44 8.35 -24.01
C ASP A 247 11.78 7.07 -24.56
N GLU A 248 11.97 5.93 -23.88
CA GLU A 248 11.23 4.68 -24.17
C GLU A 248 9.71 4.87 -24.00
N ALA A 249 9.26 5.49 -22.90
CA ALA A 249 7.84 5.75 -22.67
C ALA A 249 7.24 6.62 -23.79
N LYS A 250 7.94 7.68 -24.21
CA LYS A 250 7.51 8.54 -25.33
C LYS A 250 7.43 7.77 -26.64
N GLU A 251 8.42 6.92 -26.94
CA GLU A 251 8.43 6.08 -28.14
C GLU A 251 7.26 5.09 -28.13
N MET A 252 6.93 4.51 -26.96
CA MET A 252 5.80 3.60 -26.81
C MET A 252 4.46 4.28 -27.06
N VAL A 253 4.26 5.47 -26.48
CA VAL A 253 3.05 6.28 -26.75
C VAL A 253 2.95 6.63 -28.24
N ALA A 254 4.05 7.07 -28.86
CA ALA A 254 4.08 7.40 -30.29
C ALA A 254 3.76 6.20 -31.21
N ASN A 255 4.12 4.99 -30.77
CA ASN A 255 3.88 3.74 -31.50
C ASN A 255 2.59 3.01 -31.04
N ASN A 256 1.74 3.64 -30.22
CA ASN A 256 0.50 3.07 -29.69
C ASN A 256 0.70 1.72 -28.94
N LYS A 257 1.82 1.59 -28.23
CA LYS A 257 2.12 0.51 -27.27
C LYS A 257 1.60 0.90 -25.88
N ILE A 258 0.27 0.90 -25.77
CA ILE A 258 -0.47 1.42 -24.62
C ILE A 258 -1.26 0.27 -24.01
N LYS A 259 -1.04 0.06 -22.71
CA LYS A 259 -1.77 -0.92 -21.90
C LYS A 259 -3.16 -0.39 -21.56
N LEU A 260 -3.22 0.83 -21.04
CA LEU A 260 -4.47 1.45 -20.59
C LEU A 260 -4.44 2.96 -20.83
N LYS A 261 -5.54 3.51 -21.37
CA LYS A 261 -5.81 4.96 -21.33
C LYS A 261 -6.86 5.20 -20.27
N PHE A 262 -6.65 6.20 -19.43
CA PHE A 262 -7.59 6.38 -18.32
C PHE A 262 -8.95 6.94 -18.75
N ASP A 263 -9.02 7.64 -19.87
CA ASP A 263 -10.29 8.03 -20.49
C ASP A 263 -11.12 6.82 -20.97
N ASP A 264 -10.51 5.65 -21.20
CA ASP A 264 -11.19 4.42 -21.60
C ASP A 264 -11.80 3.66 -20.40
N ILE A 265 -11.53 4.12 -19.16
CA ILE A 265 -12.14 3.57 -17.95
C ILE A 265 -13.57 4.09 -17.85
N VAL A 266 -14.52 3.29 -18.35
CA VAL A 266 -15.94 3.65 -18.47
C VAL A 266 -16.89 2.66 -17.79
N THR A 267 -16.36 1.64 -17.11
CA THR A 267 -17.17 0.64 -16.40
C THR A 267 -17.68 1.21 -15.09
N PRO A 268 -19.00 1.39 -14.89
CA PRO A 268 -19.52 1.99 -13.66
C PRO A 268 -19.20 1.11 -12.44
N LEU A 269 -18.84 1.74 -11.33
CA LEU A 269 -18.58 1.05 -10.08
C LEU A 269 -19.90 0.69 -9.39
N ASN A 270 -20.33 -0.56 -9.51
CA ASN A 270 -21.49 -1.11 -8.81
C ASN A 270 -21.29 -2.62 -8.54
N PRO A 271 -22.09 -3.24 -7.65
CA PRO A 271 -21.88 -4.64 -7.26
C PRO A 271 -21.88 -5.66 -8.40
N GLU A 272 -22.65 -5.43 -9.47
CA GLU A 272 -22.71 -6.34 -10.63
C GLU A 272 -21.41 -6.29 -11.43
N ASN A 273 -20.95 -5.08 -11.78
CA ASN A 273 -19.70 -4.88 -12.51
C ASN A 273 -18.48 -5.27 -11.68
N ILE A 274 -18.50 -5.04 -10.35
CA ILE A 274 -17.45 -5.48 -9.43
C ILE A 274 -17.28 -6.99 -9.51
N LYS A 275 -18.39 -7.73 -9.42
CA LYS A 275 -18.36 -9.19 -9.52
C LYS A 275 -17.79 -9.64 -10.87
N GLU A 276 -18.26 -9.07 -11.97
CA GLU A 276 -17.79 -9.44 -13.31
C GLU A 276 -16.29 -9.17 -13.51
N ALA A 277 -15.79 -8.03 -13.01
CA ALA A 277 -14.37 -7.68 -13.11
C ALA A 277 -13.49 -8.61 -12.25
N VAL A 278 -13.90 -8.87 -11.00
CA VAL A 278 -13.18 -9.75 -10.07
C VAL A 278 -13.16 -11.21 -10.56
N ASP A 279 -14.25 -11.69 -11.16
CA ASP A 279 -14.31 -13.06 -11.69
C ASP A 279 -13.28 -13.26 -12.82
N LYS A 280 -13.02 -12.21 -13.62
CA LYS A 280 -12.06 -12.18 -14.74
C LYS A 280 -10.63 -11.83 -14.33
N MET A 281 -10.41 -11.40 -13.09
CA MET A 281 -9.11 -10.99 -12.57
C MET A 281 -8.07 -12.09 -12.73
N SER A 282 -6.88 -11.72 -13.19
CA SER A 282 -5.75 -12.65 -13.28
C SER A 282 -5.19 -12.91 -11.88
N LEU A 283 -4.93 -14.18 -11.57
CA LEU A 283 -4.29 -14.56 -10.31
C LEU A 283 -2.86 -15.00 -10.57
N GLN A 284 -1.92 -14.45 -9.81
CA GLN A 284 -0.54 -14.94 -9.78
C GLN A 284 -0.51 -16.41 -9.35
N ASP A 285 0.32 -17.23 -9.99
CA ASP A 285 0.49 -18.62 -9.55
C ASP A 285 1.24 -18.66 -8.22
N ILE A 286 0.61 -19.19 -7.18
CA ILE A 286 1.21 -19.31 -5.85
C ILE A 286 2.47 -20.18 -5.81
N ASP A 287 2.69 -21.03 -6.82
CA ASP A 287 3.91 -21.84 -6.92
C ASP A 287 5.12 -21.03 -7.41
N SER A 288 4.91 -19.82 -7.93
CA SER A 288 5.98 -18.86 -8.27
C SER A 288 6.46 -18.02 -7.07
N ILE A 289 5.76 -18.10 -5.94
CA ILE A 289 6.07 -17.33 -4.72
C ILE A 289 7.13 -18.08 -3.92
N ASP A 290 8.37 -17.58 -4.03
CA ASP A 290 9.60 -18.19 -3.50
C ASP A 290 10.37 -17.25 -2.54
N GLU A 291 11.26 -17.79 -1.70
CA GLU A 291 12.11 -16.99 -0.79
C GLU A 291 13.07 -16.02 -1.52
N GLU A 292 13.40 -16.28 -2.79
CA GLU A 292 14.46 -15.58 -3.52
C GLU A 292 14.02 -14.26 -4.21
N GLY A 293 12.74 -13.87 -4.09
CA GLY A 293 12.15 -12.75 -4.83
C GLY A 293 12.23 -11.36 -4.18
N LYS A 294 12.60 -11.22 -2.90
CA LYS A 294 12.68 -9.88 -2.25
C LYS A 294 14.07 -9.26 -2.45
N SER A 295 14.35 -8.87 -3.69
CA SER A 295 15.49 -8.05 -4.08
C SER A 295 15.05 -7.25 -5.29
N SER A 296 14.74 -5.96 -5.18
CA SER A 296 15.79 -4.94 -5.26
C SER A 296 15.30 -3.58 -4.76
N ASP A 297 15.68 -3.19 -3.54
CA ASP A 297 15.94 -1.79 -3.17
C ASP A 297 16.98 -1.72 -2.02
N ASN A 298 17.72 -2.80 -1.80
CA ASN A 298 18.71 -2.93 -0.73
C ASN A 298 20.07 -2.29 -1.07
N GLU A 299 20.11 -1.24 -1.90
CA GLU A 299 21.34 -0.45 -2.05
C GLU A 299 21.70 0.32 -0.76
N GLU A 300 20.74 0.56 0.14
CA GLU A 300 21.03 1.33 1.36
C GLU A 300 21.77 0.53 2.45
N SER A 301 21.75 -0.81 2.43
CA SER A 301 22.25 -1.65 3.54
C SER A 301 23.78 -1.55 3.80
N THR A 302 24.54 -0.89 2.92
CA THR A 302 26.01 -0.75 3.03
C THR A 302 26.53 0.69 3.19
N ILE A 303 25.66 1.69 3.28
CA ILE A 303 26.05 3.10 3.41
C ILE A 303 26.21 3.47 4.90
N THR A 304 27.36 4.04 5.28
CA THR A 304 27.59 4.57 6.63
C THR A 304 26.64 5.74 6.94
N ASN A 305 26.14 5.88 8.17
CA ASN A 305 25.19 6.93 8.57
C ASN A 305 25.56 8.34 8.07
N ASN A 306 26.84 8.73 8.13
CA ASN A 306 27.29 10.04 7.64
C ASN A 306 27.13 10.23 6.12
N LYS A 307 27.27 9.16 5.33
CA LYS A 307 27.06 9.22 3.88
C LYS A 307 25.57 9.30 3.54
N ARG A 308 24.70 8.65 4.33
CA ARG A 308 23.24 8.75 4.17
C ARG A 308 22.76 10.16 4.47
N LYS A 309 23.11 10.72 5.64
CA LYS A 309 22.76 12.11 6.00
C LYS A 309 23.18 13.12 4.94
N LYS A 310 24.37 12.97 4.37
CA LYS A 310 24.83 13.82 3.27
C LYS A 310 23.93 13.72 2.03
N LYS A 311 23.52 12.50 1.65
CA LYS A 311 22.64 12.24 0.51
C LYS A 311 21.25 12.83 0.73
N ASP A 312 20.71 12.67 1.94
CA ASP A 312 19.39 13.18 2.32
C ASP A 312 19.35 14.70 2.22
N LYS A 313 20.39 15.35 2.75
CA LYS A 313 20.59 16.79 2.60
C LYS A 313 20.61 17.22 1.14
N GLU A 314 21.40 16.57 0.29
CA GLU A 314 21.47 16.89 -1.15
C GLU A 314 20.09 16.77 -1.83
N VAL A 315 19.30 15.76 -1.46
CA VAL A 315 17.94 15.56 -1.96
C VAL A 315 16.99 16.65 -1.47
N TYR A 316 17.00 16.97 -0.17
CA TYR A 316 16.17 18.03 0.41
C TYR A 316 16.52 19.43 -0.11
N GLU A 317 17.80 19.74 -0.27
CA GLU A 317 18.25 21.00 -0.89
C GLU A 317 17.79 21.13 -2.34
N LYS A 318 17.90 20.03 -3.12
CA LYS A 318 17.44 20.02 -4.51
C LYS A 318 15.94 20.27 -4.58
N TRP A 319 15.15 19.59 -3.74
CA TRP A 319 13.70 19.81 -3.66
C TRP A 319 13.38 21.26 -3.29
N ARG A 320 13.96 21.77 -2.20
CA ARG A 320 13.80 23.15 -1.73
C ARG A 320 14.08 24.15 -2.86
N SER A 321 15.23 24.02 -3.52
CA SER A 321 15.67 24.90 -4.60
C SER A 321 14.66 24.92 -5.75
N ASN A 322 14.14 23.74 -6.14
CA ASN A 322 13.13 23.65 -7.18
C ASN A 322 11.78 24.24 -6.75
N TYR A 323 11.36 24.04 -5.51
CA TYR A 323 10.09 24.56 -4.98
C TYR A 323 10.08 26.10 -4.99
N PHE A 324 11.05 26.74 -4.35
CA PHE A 324 11.10 28.22 -4.26
C PHE A 324 11.50 28.90 -5.57
N LYS A 325 12.06 28.17 -6.54
CA LYS A 325 12.26 28.69 -7.90
C LYS A 325 10.94 28.88 -8.64
N ILE A 326 9.93 28.07 -8.32
CA ILE A 326 8.59 28.15 -8.92
C ILE A 326 7.69 29.06 -8.08
N ASN A 327 7.83 29.01 -6.76
CA ASN A 327 7.05 29.78 -5.79
C ASN A 327 7.93 30.82 -5.09
N GLU A 328 8.38 31.84 -5.81
CA GLU A 328 9.36 32.83 -5.29
C GLU A 328 8.83 33.67 -4.11
N GLU A 329 7.51 33.80 -3.99
CA GLU A 329 6.84 34.54 -2.92
C GLU A 329 6.49 33.66 -1.70
N ASP A 330 6.63 32.33 -1.82
CA ASP A 330 6.32 31.43 -0.72
C ASP A 330 7.35 31.55 0.40
N TYR A 331 6.87 31.38 1.63
CA TYR A 331 7.68 31.21 2.82
C TYR A 331 7.49 29.80 3.38
N GLY A 332 8.56 29.25 3.95
CA GLY A 332 8.52 27.92 4.53
C GLY A 332 9.34 27.83 5.81
N ARG A 333 8.84 27.04 6.76
CA ARG A 333 9.56 26.63 7.96
C ARG A 333 9.75 25.12 7.97
N PHE A 334 10.74 24.64 8.70
CA PHE A 334 11.01 23.21 8.77
C PHE A 334 11.51 22.75 10.12
N GLU A 335 11.43 21.43 10.30
CA GLU A 335 12.10 20.68 11.36
C GLU A 335 12.64 19.38 10.75
N LEU A 336 13.76 18.88 11.29
CA LEU A 336 14.31 17.57 10.94
C LEU A 336 14.15 16.63 12.14
N MET A 337 13.47 15.51 11.92
CA MET A 337 13.22 14.57 13.00
C MET A 337 13.03 13.15 12.48
N ASP A 338 13.62 12.17 13.17
CA ASP A 338 13.28 10.75 12.99
C ASP A 338 11.86 10.49 13.51
N ILE A 339 10.92 10.37 12.57
CA ILE A 339 9.51 10.06 12.82
C ILE A 339 9.16 8.63 12.41
N THR A 340 9.97 8.01 11.54
CA THR A 340 9.75 6.65 11.05
C THR A 340 10.37 5.59 11.98
N GLY A 341 11.30 6.00 12.84
CA GLY A 341 12.04 5.17 13.78
C GLY A 341 13.21 4.41 13.13
N ASP A 342 13.71 4.87 11.99
CA ASP A 342 14.80 4.24 11.24
C ASP A 342 16.19 4.89 11.50
N ASN A 343 16.25 5.88 12.39
CA ASN A 343 17.41 6.73 12.70
C ASN A 343 17.85 7.63 11.53
N ARG A 344 16.94 7.93 10.61
CA ARG A 344 17.05 8.97 9.59
C ARG A 344 16.12 10.11 9.97
N ASP A 345 16.56 11.34 9.73
CA ASP A 345 15.70 12.49 10.00
C ASP A 345 14.84 12.76 8.75
N GLU A 346 13.52 12.76 8.91
CA GLU A 346 12.58 13.22 7.89
C GLU A 346 12.48 14.74 7.89
N LEU A 347 12.26 15.33 6.71
CA LEU A 347 12.04 16.76 6.56
C LEU A 347 10.56 17.10 6.71
N ILE A 348 10.21 17.74 7.81
CA ILE A 348 8.86 18.26 8.07
C ILE A 348 8.85 19.72 7.64
N VAL A 349 7.97 20.09 6.71
CA VAL A 349 7.88 21.45 6.16
C VAL A 349 6.50 22.03 6.41
N LYS A 350 6.47 23.25 6.93
CA LYS A 350 5.29 24.12 6.97
C LYS A 350 5.42 25.16 5.86
N LEU A 351 4.46 25.21 4.95
CA LEU A 351 4.40 26.10 3.79
C LEU A 351 3.19 27.03 3.90
N GLY A 352 3.38 28.32 3.64
CA GLY A 352 2.33 29.36 3.70
C GLY A 352 2.72 30.55 4.58
N ASP A 353 1.84 31.56 4.64
CA ASP A 353 2.03 32.75 5.47
C ASP A 353 2.04 32.40 6.96
N ASP A 354 2.64 33.25 7.82
CA ASP A 354 2.63 33.16 9.29
C ASP A 354 1.20 33.30 9.91
N GLY A 355 0.14 33.01 9.16
CA GLY A 355 -1.24 32.99 9.61
C GLY A 355 -1.64 31.69 10.31
N ASP A 356 -2.91 31.61 10.72
CA ASP A 356 -3.45 30.48 11.50
C ASP A 356 -3.55 29.17 10.67
N SER A 357 -3.43 29.22 9.34
CA SER A 357 -3.65 28.09 8.44
C SER A 357 -2.49 27.91 7.46
N TYR A 358 -2.00 26.67 7.33
CA TYR A 358 -0.81 26.36 6.52
C TYR A 358 -0.88 24.95 5.92
N SER A 359 -0.03 24.68 4.93
CA SER A 359 0.18 23.32 4.43
C SER A 359 1.36 22.71 5.16
N CYS A 360 1.18 21.52 5.73
CA CYS A 360 2.28 20.76 6.30
C CYS A 360 2.55 19.53 5.44
N VAL A 361 3.82 19.34 5.05
CA VAL A 361 4.27 18.26 4.20
C VAL A 361 5.49 17.60 4.85
N ILE A 362 5.48 16.28 4.89
CA ILE A 362 6.55 15.48 5.47
C ILE A 362 7.21 14.69 4.37
N PHE A 363 8.52 14.83 4.24
CA PHE A 363 9.31 14.20 3.19
C PHE A 363 10.26 13.13 3.71
N GLY A 364 10.17 11.96 3.09
CA GLY A 364 11.15 10.91 3.18
C GLY A 364 12.11 10.95 1.99
N THR A 365 13.19 10.18 2.07
CA THR A 365 14.10 9.96 0.94
C THR A 365 14.27 8.47 0.67
N LEU A 366 14.33 8.12 -0.62
CA LEU A 366 14.57 6.77 -1.11
C LEU A 366 15.69 6.84 -2.13
N GLY A 367 16.89 6.41 -1.76
CA GLY A 367 18.03 6.56 -2.63
C GLY A 367 18.33 8.05 -2.91
N ASN A 368 18.18 8.49 -4.16
CA ASN A 368 18.33 9.90 -4.56
C ASN A 368 16.98 10.59 -4.81
N GLU A 369 15.87 9.94 -4.48
CA GLU A 369 14.52 10.44 -4.69
C GLU A 369 13.93 10.95 -3.38
N ILE A 370 13.06 11.93 -3.50
CA ILE A 370 12.23 12.45 -2.40
C ILE A 370 10.80 11.96 -2.64
N TYR A 371 10.10 11.62 -1.56
CA TYR A 371 8.70 11.23 -1.63
C TYR A 371 7.93 11.77 -0.43
N THR A 372 6.61 11.90 -0.58
CA THR A 372 5.76 12.46 0.47
C THR A 372 5.33 11.34 1.39
N LEU A 373 5.70 11.47 2.67
CA LEU A 373 5.30 10.53 3.71
C LEU A 373 3.87 10.81 4.19
N ALA A 374 3.55 12.08 4.38
CA ALA A 374 2.22 12.60 4.73
C ALA A 374 2.13 14.06 4.28
N SER A 375 0.94 14.53 3.94
CA SER A 375 0.66 15.94 3.74
C SER A 375 -0.76 16.26 4.12
N GLY A 376 -0.99 17.51 4.54
CA GLY A 376 -2.31 17.98 4.89
C GLY A 376 -2.34 19.50 5.02
N HIS A 377 -3.52 20.08 4.78
CA HIS A 377 -3.79 21.47 5.12
C HIS A 377 -4.31 21.53 6.55
N SER A 378 -3.75 22.41 7.37
CA SER A 378 -3.99 22.37 8.81
C SER A 378 -3.87 23.72 9.47
N ASP A 379 -4.74 23.94 10.45
CA ASP A 379 -4.67 25.01 11.44
C ASP A 379 -4.02 24.52 12.74
N ASP A 380 -4.15 23.22 13.04
CA ASP A 380 -3.54 22.55 14.20
C ASP A 380 -2.93 21.22 13.77
N PHE A 381 -1.63 21.26 13.45
CA PHE A 381 -0.82 20.07 13.20
C PHE A 381 -0.27 19.52 14.52
N ARG A 382 -0.41 18.21 14.72
CA ARG A 382 0.16 17.51 15.87
C ARG A 382 0.82 16.21 15.45
N MET A 383 1.99 15.97 16.02
CA MET A 383 2.61 14.65 16.07
C MET A 383 2.61 14.15 17.50
N PHE A 384 2.20 12.92 17.70
CA PHE A 384 2.09 12.30 19.02
C PHE A 384 3.34 11.48 19.39
N GLU A 385 3.46 11.12 20.67
CA GLU A 385 4.57 10.29 21.20
C GLU A 385 4.65 8.89 20.56
N ASP A 386 3.57 8.39 19.98
CA ASP A 386 3.55 7.13 19.22
C ASP A 386 3.86 7.34 17.72
N ASN A 387 4.40 8.52 17.37
CA ASN A 387 4.69 9.00 16.02
C ASN A 387 3.49 9.09 15.08
N SER A 388 2.25 8.91 15.56
CA SER A 388 1.06 9.18 14.72
C SER A 388 0.85 10.68 14.53
N ILE A 389 0.21 11.05 13.42
CA ILE A 389 0.07 12.44 12.98
C ILE A 389 -1.41 12.80 12.88
N LEU A 390 -1.74 14.01 13.28
CA LEU A 390 -3.07 14.61 13.14
C LEU A 390 -2.94 15.96 12.45
N PHE A 391 -3.72 16.13 11.38
CA PHE A 391 -4.01 17.44 10.79
C PHE A 391 -5.44 17.80 11.16
N VAL A 392 -5.65 18.98 11.74
CA VAL A 392 -6.98 19.55 11.98
C VAL A 392 -7.08 20.86 11.21
N SER A 393 -8.23 21.10 10.59
CA SER A 393 -8.60 22.40 10.04
C SER A 393 -10.04 22.75 10.37
N GLU A 394 -10.31 24.04 10.43
CA GLU A 394 -11.59 24.63 10.78
C GLU A 394 -12.12 25.40 9.57
N ASN A 395 -13.34 25.07 9.15
CA ASN A 395 -14.01 25.75 8.05
C ASN A 395 -14.59 27.08 8.52
N MET A 396 -15.01 27.92 7.57
CA MET A 396 -15.62 29.23 7.86
C MET A 396 -16.90 29.16 8.70
N ASP A 397 -17.58 28.02 8.73
CA ASP A 397 -18.76 27.76 9.56
C ASP A 397 -18.41 27.19 10.95
N ASN A 398 -17.12 27.17 11.29
CA ASN A 398 -16.51 26.59 12.50
C ASN A 398 -16.67 25.06 12.60
N SER A 399 -17.08 24.38 11.52
CA SER A 399 -16.99 22.92 11.47
C SER A 399 -15.52 22.51 11.38
N LYS A 400 -15.14 21.48 12.13
CA LYS A 400 -13.78 20.95 12.11
C LYS A 400 -13.71 19.73 11.22
N LYS A 401 -12.67 19.66 10.40
CA LYS A 401 -12.27 18.44 9.73
C LYS A 401 -10.90 18.01 10.22
N PHE A 402 -10.64 16.71 10.16
CA PHE A 402 -9.35 16.17 10.54
C PHE A 402 -8.95 14.98 9.69
N GLU A 403 -7.64 14.75 9.62
CA GLU A 403 -7.02 13.59 8.99
C GLU A 403 -6.00 13.03 9.98
N TYR A 404 -6.18 11.77 10.37
CA TYR A 404 -5.36 11.06 11.34
C TYR A 404 -4.60 9.91 10.68
N TYR A 405 -3.28 9.90 10.87
CA TYR A 405 -2.36 9.01 10.17
C TYR A 405 -1.49 8.19 11.12
N LYS A 406 -1.18 6.96 10.70
CA LYS A 406 -0.21 6.07 11.35
C LYS A 406 0.88 5.65 10.36
N TYR A 407 2.11 5.54 10.85
CA TYR A 407 3.20 5.07 10.01
C TYR A 407 3.07 3.57 9.73
N ASP A 408 3.04 3.21 8.45
CA ASP A 408 3.02 1.82 7.99
C ASP A 408 4.40 1.45 7.43
N ARG A 409 5.06 0.50 8.09
CA ARG A 409 6.42 0.06 7.75
C ARG A 409 6.48 -0.79 6.50
N ASP A 410 5.39 -1.43 6.10
CA ASP A 410 5.37 -2.28 4.92
C ASP A 410 5.48 -1.44 3.64
N ILE A 411 4.89 -0.24 3.65
CA ILE A 411 4.91 0.73 2.54
C ILE A 411 5.79 1.96 2.83
N ARG A 412 6.44 2.00 3.99
CA ARG A 412 7.32 3.10 4.44
C ARG A 412 6.70 4.51 4.35
N ARG A 413 5.37 4.63 4.49
CA ARG A 413 4.62 5.89 4.42
C ARG A 413 3.61 5.99 5.56
N PHE A 414 3.09 7.18 5.80
CA PHE A 414 1.93 7.33 6.68
C PHE A 414 0.66 6.98 5.92
N TYR A 415 -0.15 6.15 6.57
CA TYR A 415 -1.44 5.71 6.09
C TYR A 415 -2.54 6.43 6.88
N MET A 416 -3.55 6.95 6.19
CA MET A 416 -4.66 7.61 6.86
C MET A 416 -5.55 6.56 7.52
N GLU A 417 -5.56 6.54 8.85
CA GLU A 417 -6.43 5.65 9.61
C GLU A 417 -7.88 6.17 9.62
N LYS A 418 -8.04 7.50 9.63
CA LYS A 418 -9.36 8.12 9.63
C LYS A 418 -9.29 9.57 9.18
N ALA A 419 -10.13 9.94 8.21
CA ALA A 419 -10.62 11.30 8.06
C ALA A 419 -11.97 11.47 8.75
N GLY A 420 -12.30 12.69 9.14
CA GLY A 420 -13.60 12.97 9.73
C GLY A 420 -13.99 14.43 9.66
N GLN A 421 -15.30 14.66 9.54
CA GLN A 421 -15.94 15.97 9.64
C GLN A 421 -17.42 15.80 10.03
N TYR A 422 -18.21 15.14 9.17
CA TYR A 422 -19.67 15.03 9.35
C TYR A 422 -20.20 13.61 9.62
N ARG A 423 -19.36 12.57 9.63
CA ARG A 423 -19.84 11.23 9.99
C ARG A 423 -20.15 11.17 11.48
N GLU A 424 -21.14 10.35 11.83
CA GLU A 424 -21.50 10.12 13.23
C GLU A 424 -20.28 9.63 14.03
N GLY A 425 -19.98 10.32 15.13
CA GLY A 425 -18.84 10.01 16.00
C GLY A 425 -17.50 10.64 15.61
N ASP A 426 -17.40 11.37 14.49
CA ASP A 426 -16.15 12.01 14.07
C ASP A 426 -15.59 13.00 15.10
N LEU A 427 -16.45 13.89 15.62
CA LEU A 427 -16.02 14.87 16.64
C LEU A 427 -15.61 14.19 17.95
N GLU A 428 -16.32 13.14 18.38
CA GLU A 428 -15.94 12.37 19.57
C GLU A 428 -14.60 11.63 19.39
N TYR A 429 -14.30 11.20 18.16
CA TYR A 429 -13.02 10.60 17.81
C TYR A 429 -11.91 11.64 17.84
N LEU A 430 -12.14 12.82 17.27
CA LEU A 430 -11.21 13.94 17.31
C LEU A 430 -10.90 14.37 18.76
N ASP A 431 -11.91 14.52 19.62
CA ASP A 431 -11.71 14.87 21.02
C ASP A 431 -10.77 13.88 21.74
N LYS A 432 -10.94 12.58 21.50
CA LYS A 432 -10.05 11.54 22.04
C LYS A 432 -8.62 11.65 21.51
N LEU A 433 -8.45 12.00 20.24
CA LEU A 433 -7.11 12.22 19.67
C LEU A 433 -6.43 13.45 20.30
N LEU A 434 -7.18 14.52 20.56
CA LEU A 434 -6.64 15.76 21.15
C LEU A 434 -6.17 15.59 22.60
N GLU A 435 -6.61 14.52 23.30
CA GLU A 435 -6.11 14.13 24.63
C GLU A 435 -4.76 13.39 24.60
N LYS A 436 -4.31 12.92 23.44
CA LYS A 436 -3.04 12.19 23.32
C LYS A 436 -1.85 13.11 23.64
N LYS A 437 -0.78 12.50 24.17
CA LYS A 437 0.48 13.22 24.43
C LYS A 437 1.14 13.64 23.13
N VAL A 438 1.38 14.94 23.02
CA VAL A 438 1.99 15.57 21.84
C VAL A 438 3.51 15.59 22.00
N LYS A 439 4.19 15.22 20.91
CA LYS A 439 5.64 15.24 20.74
C LYS A 439 6.11 16.53 20.03
N LEU A 440 5.33 17.00 19.06
CA LEU A 440 5.61 18.19 18.25
C LEU A 440 4.27 18.82 17.80
N THR A 441 4.16 20.14 17.83
CA THR A 441 3.06 20.90 17.21
C THR A 441 3.54 21.67 15.98
N GLY A 442 2.60 22.24 15.23
CA GLY A 442 2.93 23.17 14.14
C GLY A 442 3.72 24.40 14.58
N ASP A 443 3.57 24.85 15.82
CA ASP A 443 4.29 26.01 16.38
C ASP A 443 5.76 25.68 16.67
N ASP A 444 6.09 24.41 16.90
CA ASP A 444 7.47 23.97 17.11
C ASP A 444 8.28 23.97 15.79
N ILE A 445 7.60 23.97 14.62
CA ILE A 445 8.21 24.01 13.28
C ILE A 445 8.53 25.46 12.90
N ASP A 446 9.53 26.04 13.58
CA ASP A 446 9.79 27.50 13.51
C ASP A 446 11.06 27.87 12.71
N THR A 447 11.90 26.91 12.32
CA THR A 447 13.16 27.19 11.60
C THR A 447 12.89 27.58 10.15
N GLU A 448 13.31 28.77 9.72
CA GLU A 448 13.17 29.19 8.32
C GLU A 448 13.85 28.22 7.35
N LEU A 449 13.15 27.80 6.28
CA LEU A 449 13.64 26.87 5.27
C LEU A 449 14.60 27.56 4.28
N THR A 450 15.77 27.95 4.77
CA THR A 450 16.89 28.45 3.97
C THR A 450 17.92 27.34 3.69
N LYS A 451 18.83 27.60 2.74
CA LYS A 451 19.94 26.67 2.50
C LYS A 451 20.86 26.65 3.72
N GLU A 452 21.17 27.82 4.27
CA GLU A 452 22.05 27.99 5.42
C GLU A 452 21.52 27.28 6.67
N ASN A 453 20.21 27.34 6.93
CA ASN A 453 19.62 26.64 8.07
C ASN A 453 19.59 25.13 7.87
N LEU A 454 19.36 24.64 6.65
CA LEU A 454 19.52 23.22 6.33
C LEU A 454 20.99 22.78 6.52
N ASP A 455 21.96 23.56 6.06
CA ASP A 455 23.39 23.28 6.25
C ASP A 455 23.72 23.09 7.75
N VAL A 456 23.25 24.02 8.58
CA VAL A 456 23.44 23.97 10.04
C VAL A 456 22.75 22.76 10.67
N ALA A 457 21.52 22.44 10.26
CA ALA A 457 20.76 21.33 10.83
C ALA A 457 21.39 19.96 10.53
N PHE A 458 22.09 19.82 9.40
CA PHE A 458 22.87 18.64 9.06
C PHE A 458 24.29 18.65 9.63
N GLY A 459 24.73 19.73 10.28
CA GLY A 459 25.99 19.84 11.02
C GLY A 459 27.22 20.24 10.19
N ASP A 460 27.03 20.98 9.09
CA ASP A 460 28.10 21.46 8.19
C ASP A 460 28.67 22.84 8.54
#